data_AF-A0A6B3I799-F1
#
_entry.id   AF-A0A6B3I799-F1
#
_cell.length_a   1.000
_cell.length_b   1.000
_cell.length_c   1.000
_cell.angle_alpha   90.00
_cell.angle_beta   90.00
_cell.angle_gamma   90.00
#
_symmetry.space_group_name_H-M   'P 1'
#
loop_
_entity.id
_entity.type
_entity.pdbx_description
1 polymer ?
#
loop_
_entity_poly.entity_id
_entity_poly.type
_entity_poly.pdbx_seq_one_letter_code
_entity_poly.pdbx_strand_id
1 'polypeptide(L)'
;ALDAGHQRVPLPAYPFQRRRYWADPPVSPLLHRVLWEDSVLPGTSAADSASGAASASATVRSVLLTGPDASSVSRLAGQLAAEGVKVHTGGEEPPDAVVLVAGPAPGQEDADALGRAQETALAAFGEALARLDETGARRLLVLTEDVHTTGAAHERPRPAHAVLGGPLLALPQETPGCSATGVDVCSLDTPAQRLAAVLAELRADGTPGRATSVAWRAGRRLTRNISPLASRDTTVSPLPADGTFLITGGGGGIGGALARDLAGRGRPTLVLAGRSPR
;
A
#
# COMPACT_ATOMS: atom_id res chain seq x y z
N ALA A 1 19.00 -16.90 -9.86
CA ALA A 1 20.10 -15.92 -9.88
C ALA A 1 19.69 -14.72 -10.74
N LEU A 2 18.88 -13.82 -10.18
CA LEU A 2 18.38 -12.62 -10.88
C LEU A 2 19.48 -11.58 -11.15
N ASP A 3 20.68 -11.80 -10.62
CA ASP A 3 21.86 -10.94 -10.79
C ASP A 3 22.79 -11.34 -11.94
N ALA A 4 22.50 -12.42 -12.67
CA ALA A 4 23.34 -12.90 -13.77
C ALA A 4 23.18 -12.02 -15.04
N GLY A 5 23.64 -10.77 -14.96
CA GLY A 5 23.59 -9.81 -16.07
C GLY A 5 23.53 -8.34 -15.65
N HIS A 6 23.35 -8.04 -14.36
CA HIS A 6 23.21 -6.67 -13.87
C HIS A 6 24.57 -6.08 -13.46
N GLN A 7 24.91 -4.93 -14.03
CA GLN A 7 26.05 -4.14 -13.56
C GLN A 7 25.59 -3.22 -12.43
N ARG A 8 26.36 -3.18 -11.34
CA ARG A 8 26.17 -2.19 -10.26
C ARG A 8 26.39 -0.79 -10.83
N VAL A 9 25.30 -0.06 -11.06
CA VAL A 9 25.36 1.38 -11.34
C VAL A 9 25.40 2.10 -10.00
N PRO A 10 26.45 2.87 -9.68
CA PRO A 10 26.47 3.69 -8.49
C PRO A 10 25.37 4.76 -8.61
N LEU A 11 24.29 4.59 -7.85
CA LEU A 11 23.33 5.66 -7.64
C LEU A 11 23.98 6.71 -6.72
N PRO A 12 23.78 8.01 -6.96
CA PRO A 12 24.22 9.03 -6.02
C PRO A 12 23.65 8.68 -4.65
N ALA A 13 24.53 8.61 -3.64
CA ALA A 13 24.09 8.49 -2.25
C ALA A 13 23.21 9.71 -1.97
N TYR A 14 21.89 9.49 -1.96
CA TYR A 14 20.84 10.50 -1.84
C TYR A 14 20.46 11.21 -3.16
N PRO A 15 19.20 11.10 -3.64
CA PRO A 15 18.74 11.83 -4.83
C PRO A 15 18.61 13.35 -4.62
N PHE A 16 18.90 13.86 -3.42
CA PHE A 16 18.86 15.30 -3.08
C PHE A 16 20.19 15.79 -2.52
N GLN A 17 21.29 15.57 -3.26
CA GLN A 17 22.59 16.17 -2.99
C GLN A 17 22.50 17.71 -3.05
N ARG A 18 21.92 18.37 -2.03
CA ARG A 18 21.85 19.82 -1.74
C ARG A 18 21.65 20.79 -2.92
N ARG A 19 21.21 20.32 -4.09
CA ARG A 19 20.85 21.13 -5.24
C ARG A 19 19.34 21.37 -5.17
N ARG A 20 18.97 22.65 -5.22
CA ARG A 20 17.57 23.09 -5.28
C ARG A 20 17.06 22.82 -6.70
N TYR A 21 16.30 21.74 -6.85
CA TYR A 21 15.49 21.49 -8.04
C TYR A 21 14.07 21.95 -7.74
N TRP A 22 13.84 23.26 -7.70
CA TRP A 22 12.47 23.77 -7.76
C TRP A 22 12.06 23.74 -9.23
N ALA A 23 10.92 23.11 -9.52
CA ALA A 23 10.27 23.32 -10.81
C ALA A 23 9.87 24.80 -10.93
N ASP A 24 9.87 25.33 -12.16
CA ASP A 24 9.22 26.60 -12.50
C ASP A 24 7.78 26.63 -11.94
N PRO A 25 7.19 27.81 -11.66
CA PRO A 25 5.87 27.89 -11.04
C PRO A 25 4.86 27.02 -11.80
N PRO A 26 4.15 26.13 -11.10
CA PRO A 26 3.32 25.12 -11.74
C PRO A 26 2.12 25.77 -12.43
N VAL A 27 1.84 25.32 -13.64
CA VAL A 27 0.67 25.72 -14.46
C VAL A 27 -0.61 24.96 -14.03
N SER A 28 -0.61 24.28 -12.88
CA SER A 28 -1.62 23.30 -12.47
C SER A 28 -1.76 23.24 -10.94
N PRO A 29 -2.92 22.85 -10.37
CA PRO A 29 -3.10 22.80 -8.92
C PRO A 29 -2.09 21.85 -8.26
N LEU A 30 -1.37 22.37 -7.26
CA LEU A 30 -0.40 21.61 -6.46
C LEU A 30 -1.05 20.61 -5.50
N LEU A 31 -2.34 20.78 -5.21
CA LEU A 31 -3.05 19.94 -4.26
C LEU A 31 -3.74 18.80 -4.99
N HIS A 32 -3.59 17.60 -4.44
CA HIS A 32 -4.29 16.41 -4.89
C HIS A 32 -4.98 15.76 -3.69
N ARG A 33 -6.09 15.10 -3.94
CA ARG A 33 -6.78 14.27 -2.96
C ARG A 33 -6.70 12.81 -3.37
N VAL A 34 -6.63 11.94 -2.37
CA VAL A 34 -6.80 10.50 -2.56
C VAL A 34 -8.29 10.19 -2.48
N LEU A 35 -8.77 9.41 -3.44
CA LEU A 35 -10.14 8.93 -3.54
C LEU A 35 -10.14 7.41 -3.56
N TRP A 36 -11.19 6.83 -2.99
CA TRP A 36 -11.51 5.41 -3.13
C TRP A 36 -12.81 5.33 -3.89
N GLU A 37 -12.76 4.75 -5.09
CA GLU A 37 -13.87 4.71 -6.04
C GLU A 37 -14.25 3.27 -6.31
N ASP A 38 -15.56 2.99 -6.46
CA ASP A 38 -16.03 1.66 -6.84
C ASP A 38 -15.35 1.23 -8.14
N SER A 39 -14.92 -0.02 -8.18
CA SER A 39 -14.17 -0.56 -9.30
C SER A 39 -14.58 -2.00 -9.55
N VAL A 40 -14.74 -2.36 -10.82
CA VAL A 40 -14.93 -3.75 -11.24
C VAL A 40 -13.61 -4.51 -11.23
N LEU A 41 -13.65 -5.84 -11.25
CA LEU A 41 -12.44 -6.66 -11.36
C LEU A 41 -11.79 -6.44 -12.74
N PRO A 42 -10.45 -6.41 -12.83
CA PRO A 42 -9.74 -6.44 -14.11
C PRO A 42 -10.25 -7.59 -15.00
N GLY A 43 -10.47 -7.32 -16.29
CA GLY A 43 -10.97 -8.33 -17.25
C GLY A 43 -12.48 -8.57 -17.26
N THR A 44 -13.27 -7.78 -16.52
CA THR A 44 -14.75 -7.86 -16.50
C THR A 44 -15.44 -6.68 -17.20
N SER A 45 -14.78 -6.05 -18.19
CA SER A 45 -15.33 -4.87 -18.88
C SER A 45 -16.65 -5.17 -19.59
N ALA A 46 -17.59 -4.22 -19.55
CA ALA A 46 -18.81 -4.27 -20.37
C ALA A 46 -18.51 -4.33 -21.89
N ALA A 47 -17.31 -3.92 -22.34
CA ALA A 47 -16.86 -4.06 -23.72
C ALA A 47 -16.52 -5.53 -24.08
N ASP A 48 -16.06 -6.33 -23.11
CA ASP A 48 -15.75 -7.76 -23.31
C ASP A 48 -17.03 -8.60 -23.39
N SER A 49 -18.15 -8.05 -22.91
CA SER A 49 -19.49 -8.66 -23.05
C SER A 49 -20.05 -8.55 -24.47
N ALA A 50 -19.56 -7.59 -25.26
CA ALA A 50 -20.00 -7.37 -26.65
C ALA A 50 -19.16 -8.13 -27.68
N SER A 51 -17.95 -8.57 -27.33
CA SER A 51 -17.04 -9.32 -28.23
C SER A 51 -17.21 -10.84 -28.17
N GLY A 52 -18.08 -11.37 -27.30
CA GLY A 52 -18.29 -12.82 -27.14
C GLY A 52 -17.09 -13.58 -26.57
N ALA A 53 -15.96 -12.90 -26.36
CA ALA A 53 -14.83 -13.42 -25.60
C ALA A 53 -15.11 -13.14 -24.13
N ALA A 54 -15.90 -14.03 -23.49
CA ALA A 54 -15.89 -14.11 -22.05
C ALA A 54 -14.43 -14.24 -21.61
N SER A 55 -13.88 -13.21 -20.97
CA SER A 55 -12.60 -13.31 -20.30
C SER A 55 -12.74 -14.45 -19.31
N ALA A 56 -12.20 -15.61 -19.67
CA ALA A 56 -12.30 -16.81 -18.86
C ALA A 56 -11.70 -16.45 -17.51
N SER A 57 -12.53 -16.36 -16.46
CA SER A 57 -12.06 -16.16 -15.09
C SER A 57 -10.91 -17.12 -14.85
N ALA A 58 -9.68 -16.61 -14.81
CA ALA A 58 -8.50 -17.44 -14.81
C ALA A 58 -8.58 -18.37 -13.58
N THR A 59 -8.54 -19.67 -13.83
CA THR A 59 -8.55 -20.65 -12.74
C THR A 59 -7.19 -20.59 -12.05
N VAL A 60 -7.18 -20.07 -10.82
CA VAL A 60 -5.99 -20.08 -9.96
C VAL A 60 -5.70 -21.52 -9.56
N ARG A 61 -4.60 -22.08 -10.06
CA ARG A 61 -4.19 -23.46 -9.85
C ARG A 61 -3.53 -23.61 -8.48
N SER A 62 -2.59 -22.72 -8.16
CA SER A 62 -1.90 -22.74 -6.88
C SER A 62 -1.35 -21.39 -6.45
N VAL A 63 -1.27 -21.19 -5.13
CA VAL A 63 -0.69 -19.99 -4.51
C VAL A 63 0.31 -20.38 -3.42
N LEU A 64 1.39 -19.62 -3.28
CA LEU A 64 2.30 -19.73 -2.15
C LEU A 64 1.89 -18.69 -1.09
N LEU A 65 1.59 -19.12 0.13
CA LEU A 65 1.26 -18.22 1.23
C LEU A 65 2.46 -18.02 2.15
N THR A 66 2.72 -16.80 2.58
CA THR A 66 3.72 -16.43 3.59
C THR A 66 3.19 -15.30 4.47
N GLY A 67 3.81 -15.07 5.63
CA GLY A 67 3.40 -14.01 6.55
C GLY A 67 3.92 -14.21 7.96
N PRO A 68 3.97 -13.14 8.78
CA PRO A 68 4.54 -13.19 10.12
C PRO A 68 3.65 -13.93 11.14
N ASP A 69 2.35 -14.06 10.87
CA ASP A 69 1.41 -14.79 11.73
C ASP A 69 1.01 -16.13 11.10
N ALA A 70 1.63 -17.21 11.58
CA ALA A 70 1.37 -18.57 11.12
C ALA A 70 -0.10 -18.99 11.25
N SER A 71 -0.83 -18.43 12.23
CA SER A 71 -2.25 -18.75 12.43
C SER A 71 -3.12 -18.19 11.31
N SER A 72 -2.88 -16.95 10.87
CA SER A 72 -3.59 -16.33 9.74
C SER A 72 -3.20 -16.95 8.41
N VAL A 73 -1.93 -17.30 8.22
CA VAL A 73 -1.48 -18.04 7.03
C VAL A 73 -2.20 -19.39 6.94
N SER A 74 -2.20 -20.17 8.03
CA SER A 74 -2.84 -21.50 8.06
C SER A 74 -4.35 -21.42 7.88
N ARG A 75 -5.00 -20.40 8.46
CA ARG A 75 -6.44 -20.17 8.30
C ARG A 75 -6.80 -19.89 6.84
N LEU A 76 -6.08 -18.98 6.19
CA LEU A 76 -6.31 -18.67 4.78
C LEU A 76 -5.99 -19.88 3.89
N ALA A 77 -4.93 -20.63 4.18
CA ALA A 77 -4.59 -21.87 3.49
C ALA A 77 -5.76 -22.87 3.46
N GLY A 78 -6.36 -23.13 4.63
CA GLY A 78 -7.51 -24.04 4.73
C GLY A 78 -8.75 -23.53 3.99
N GLN A 79 -9.01 -22.22 4.05
CA GLN A 79 -10.13 -21.60 3.34
C GLN A 79 -9.95 -21.67 1.81
N LEU A 80 -8.75 -21.40 1.30
CA LEU A 80 -8.44 -21.49 -0.12
C LEU A 80 -8.49 -22.94 -0.63
N ALA A 81 -8.01 -23.90 0.17
CA ALA A 81 -8.07 -25.32 -0.17
C ALA A 81 -9.53 -25.83 -0.27
N ALA A 82 -10.42 -25.38 0.62
CA ALA A 82 -11.84 -25.69 0.57
C ALA A 82 -12.52 -25.15 -0.72
N GLU A 83 -11.95 -24.12 -1.31
CA GLU A 83 -12.40 -23.48 -2.56
C GLU A 83 -11.65 -24.01 -3.81
N GLY A 84 -10.88 -25.09 -3.65
CA GLY A 84 -10.16 -25.77 -4.73
C GLY A 84 -8.84 -25.13 -5.14
N VAL A 85 -8.36 -24.10 -4.43
CA VAL A 85 -7.07 -23.46 -4.71
C VAL A 85 -5.98 -24.20 -3.94
N LYS A 86 -5.01 -24.79 -4.66
CA LYS A 86 -3.91 -25.54 -4.04
C LYS A 86 -2.93 -24.60 -3.36
N VAL A 87 -2.52 -24.92 -2.12
CA VAL A 87 -1.40 -24.23 -1.48
C VAL A 87 -0.10 -24.85 -1.98
N HIS A 88 0.74 -24.03 -2.59
CA HIS A 88 2.04 -24.43 -3.12
C HIS A 88 3.03 -24.63 -1.98
N THR A 89 3.56 -25.85 -1.85
CA THR A 89 4.52 -26.25 -0.80
C THR A 89 5.93 -26.54 -1.35
N GLY A 90 6.18 -26.21 -2.63
CA GLY A 90 7.39 -26.55 -3.39
C GLY A 90 7.08 -27.42 -4.63
N GLY A 91 7.91 -27.31 -5.67
CA GLY A 91 7.78 -28.04 -6.94
C GLY A 91 8.50 -27.36 -8.11
N GLU A 92 8.48 -27.97 -9.29
CA GLU A 92 9.11 -27.41 -10.50
C GLU A 92 8.30 -26.28 -11.15
N GLU A 93 6.97 -26.29 -11.01
CA GLU A 93 6.13 -25.24 -11.59
C GLU A 93 5.95 -24.04 -10.65
N PRO A 94 6.05 -22.80 -11.17
CA PRO A 94 5.80 -21.60 -10.38
C PRO A 94 4.33 -21.53 -9.89
N PRO A 95 4.07 -21.06 -8.66
CA PRO A 95 2.72 -20.73 -8.23
C PRO A 95 2.19 -19.54 -9.02
N ASP A 96 0.86 -19.43 -9.14
CA ASP A 96 0.24 -18.33 -9.89
C ASP A 96 0.36 -16.99 -9.16
N ALA A 97 0.53 -17.02 -7.82
CA ALA A 97 0.87 -15.87 -7.00
C ALA A 97 1.58 -16.27 -5.70
N VAL A 98 2.44 -15.36 -5.21
CA VAL A 98 2.86 -15.32 -3.81
C VAL A 98 1.91 -14.39 -3.06
N VAL A 99 1.39 -14.82 -1.92
CA VAL A 99 0.47 -14.03 -1.07
C VAL A 99 1.12 -13.80 0.28
N LEU A 100 1.44 -12.55 0.58
CA LEU A 100 1.85 -12.10 1.89
C LEU A 100 0.60 -11.80 2.73
N VAL A 101 0.35 -12.59 3.77
CA VAL A 101 -0.70 -12.37 4.75
C VAL A 101 -0.11 -11.59 5.92
N ALA A 102 -0.37 -10.29 6.00
CA ALA A 102 0.22 -9.44 7.05
C ALA A 102 -0.21 -9.83 8.47
N GLY A 103 -1.39 -10.45 8.60
CA GLY A 103 -1.97 -10.84 9.89
C GLY A 103 -2.66 -9.67 10.60
N PRO A 104 -3.11 -9.88 11.85
CA PRO A 104 -3.79 -8.86 12.62
C PRO A 104 -2.83 -7.72 13.00
N ALA A 105 -3.22 -6.48 12.74
CA ALA A 105 -2.48 -5.32 13.21
C ALA A 105 -2.69 -5.11 14.73
N PRO A 106 -1.68 -4.61 15.48
CA PRO A 106 -1.86 -4.25 16.88
C PRO A 106 -2.88 -3.11 17.05
N GLY A 107 -3.43 -2.99 18.25
CA GLY A 107 -4.21 -1.82 18.64
C GLY A 107 -3.37 -0.53 18.58
N GLN A 108 -4.03 0.63 18.46
CA GLN A 108 -3.37 1.93 18.27
C GLN A 108 -2.88 2.59 19.57
N GLU A 109 -2.87 1.88 20.70
CA GLU A 109 -2.64 2.45 22.03
C GLU A 109 -1.15 2.54 22.41
N ASP A 110 -0.28 1.75 21.76
CA ASP A 110 1.16 1.69 22.07
C ASP A 110 2.01 1.99 20.81
N ALA A 111 2.78 3.08 20.87
CA ALA A 111 3.67 3.51 19.81
C ALA A 111 4.81 2.51 19.54
N ASP A 112 5.30 1.82 20.57
CA ASP A 112 6.37 0.83 20.40
C ASP A 112 5.82 -0.44 19.75
N ALA A 113 4.58 -0.83 20.07
CA ALA A 113 3.89 -1.93 19.38
C ALA A 113 3.67 -1.62 17.89
N LEU A 114 3.30 -0.38 17.56
CA LEU A 114 3.18 0.08 16.17
C LEU A 114 4.51 -0.08 15.42
N GLY A 115 5.62 0.37 16.02
CA GLY A 115 6.96 0.25 15.43
C GLY A 115 7.36 -1.20 15.18
N ARG A 116 7.21 -2.08 16.18
CA ARG A 116 7.51 -3.52 16.05
C ARG A 116 6.67 -4.19 14.96
N ALA A 117 5.39 -3.85 14.85
CA ALA A 117 4.52 -4.39 13.81
C ALA A 117 4.94 -3.93 12.40
N GLN A 118 5.35 -2.66 12.25
CA GLN A 118 5.88 -2.15 10.98
C GLN A 118 7.18 -2.87 10.58
N GLU A 119 8.13 -3.04 11.51
CA GLU A 119 9.37 -3.75 11.26
C GLU A 119 9.11 -5.22 10.87
N THR A 120 8.21 -5.89 11.61
CA THR A 120 7.81 -7.27 11.32
C THR A 120 7.16 -7.40 9.94
N ALA A 121 6.27 -6.48 9.59
CA ALA A 121 5.62 -6.47 8.28
C ALA A 121 6.63 -6.26 7.14
N LEU A 122 7.59 -5.34 7.31
CA LEU A 122 8.65 -5.12 6.32
C LEU A 122 9.59 -6.32 6.18
N ALA A 123 9.93 -7.00 7.28
CA ALA A 123 10.70 -8.23 7.24
C ALA A 123 9.96 -9.34 6.47
N ALA A 124 8.65 -9.50 6.73
CA ALA A 124 7.81 -10.46 6.02
C ALA A 124 7.63 -10.10 4.52
N PHE A 125 7.63 -8.81 4.17
CA PHE A 125 7.68 -8.39 2.76
C PHE A 125 8.98 -8.84 2.09
N GLY A 126 10.13 -8.70 2.78
CA GLY A 126 11.40 -9.24 2.32
C GLY A 126 11.38 -10.75 2.10
N GLU A 127 10.74 -11.51 3.00
CA GLU A 127 10.53 -12.95 2.80
C GLU A 127 9.66 -13.23 1.57
N ALA A 128 8.56 -12.49 1.40
CA ALA A 128 7.68 -12.66 0.24
C ALA A 128 8.38 -12.38 -1.09
N LEU A 129 9.30 -11.41 -1.13
CA LEU A 129 10.17 -11.18 -2.29
C LEU A 129 11.11 -12.36 -2.53
N ALA A 130 11.73 -12.90 -1.48
CA ALA A 130 12.58 -14.09 -1.62
C ALA A 130 11.78 -15.28 -2.20
N ARG A 131 10.53 -15.48 -1.77
CA ARG A 131 9.65 -16.52 -2.35
C ARG A 131 9.29 -16.24 -3.80
N LEU A 132 9.08 -14.98 -4.17
CA LEU A 132 8.82 -14.57 -5.55
C LEU A 132 10.01 -14.97 -6.44
N ASP A 133 11.23 -14.69 -5.98
CA ASP A 133 12.48 -14.99 -6.66
C ASP A 133 12.77 -16.50 -6.75
N GLU A 134 12.58 -17.22 -5.63
CA GLU A 134 12.81 -18.67 -5.53
C GLU A 134 11.88 -19.46 -6.45
N THR A 135 10.61 -19.06 -6.50
CA THR A 135 9.59 -19.78 -7.26
C THR A 135 9.46 -19.32 -8.71
N GLY A 136 10.01 -18.14 -9.05
CA GLY A 136 9.84 -17.53 -10.37
C GLY A 136 8.44 -16.97 -10.64
N ALA A 137 7.59 -16.89 -9.62
CA ALA A 137 6.27 -16.28 -9.71
C ALA A 137 6.40 -14.80 -10.10
N ARG A 138 5.40 -14.28 -10.84
CA ARG A 138 5.40 -12.89 -11.34
C ARG A 138 4.33 -12.03 -10.68
N ARG A 139 3.69 -12.54 -9.63
CA ARG A 139 2.57 -11.87 -8.98
C ARG A 139 2.72 -11.93 -7.47
N LEU A 140 2.73 -10.76 -6.86
CA LEU A 140 2.67 -10.59 -5.42
C LEU A 140 1.31 -10.01 -5.02
N LEU A 141 0.60 -10.71 -4.13
CA LEU A 141 -0.58 -10.20 -3.45
C LEU A 141 -0.21 -9.90 -1.99
N VAL A 142 -0.54 -8.72 -1.49
CA VAL A 142 -0.33 -8.36 -0.07
C VAL A 142 -1.70 -8.18 0.57
N LEU A 143 -2.06 -9.08 1.49
CA LEU A 143 -3.31 -9.05 2.22
C LEU A 143 -3.14 -8.32 3.55
N THR A 144 -3.87 -7.22 3.71
CA THR A 144 -3.93 -6.40 4.92
C THR A 144 -5.36 -6.29 5.44
N GLU A 145 -5.51 -5.86 6.69
CA GLU A 145 -6.81 -5.61 7.32
C GLU A 145 -6.86 -4.18 7.87
N ASP A 146 -7.89 -3.44 7.49
CA ASP A 146 -8.21 -2.06 7.92
C ASP A 146 -7.08 -1.02 7.76
N VAL A 147 -6.15 -1.17 6.82
CA VAL A 147 -5.06 -0.18 6.64
C VAL A 147 -5.53 1.10 5.95
N HIS A 148 -6.67 1.05 5.24
CA HIS A 148 -7.22 2.18 4.51
C HIS A 148 -8.56 2.65 5.07
N THR A 149 -8.75 3.97 5.10
CA THR A 149 -10.05 4.61 5.33
C THR A 149 -10.61 5.05 3.99
N THR A 150 -11.67 4.40 3.54
CA THR A 150 -12.31 4.65 2.24
C THR A 150 -13.53 5.56 2.36
N GLY A 151 -14.16 5.60 3.54
CA GLY A 151 -15.44 6.29 3.74
C GLY A 151 -16.63 5.60 3.07
N ALA A 152 -16.46 4.40 2.49
CA ALA A 152 -17.52 3.68 1.78
C ALA A 152 -18.43 2.85 2.72
N ALA A 153 -17.99 2.57 3.94
CA ALA A 153 -18.70 1.81 4.98
C ALA A 153 -18.20 2.21 6.37
N HIS A 154 -18.71 1.55 7.43
CA HIS A 154 -18.12 1.65 8.76
C HIS A 154 -16.73 1.00 8.75
N GLU A 155 -15.74 1.65 9.35
CA GLU A 155 -14.34 1.22 9.29
C GLU A 155 -13.68 1.35 10.68
N ARG A 156 -12.67 0.52 10.96
CA ARG A 156 -11.84 0.59 12.17
C ARG A 156 -10.37 0.73 11.79
N PRO A 157 -9.88 1.93 11.47
CA PRO A 157 -8.54 2.11 10.90
C PRO A 157 -7.42 1.53 11.77
N ARG A 158 -6.54 0.72 11.17
CA ARG A 158 -5.35 0.11 11.80
C ARG A 158 -4.13 0.27 10.89
N PRO A 159 -3.39 1.40 10.97
CA PRO A 159 -2.40 1.78 9.97
C PRO A 159 -1.05 1.04 10.09
N ALA A 160 -0.89 0.09 11.02
CA ALA A 160 0.40 -0.57 11.25
C ALA A 160 0.98 -1.20 9.98
N HIS A 161 0.16 -1.89 9.20
CA HIS A 161 0.59 -2.52 7.95
C HIS A 161 0.52 -1.60 6.73
N ALA A 162 0.12 -0.33 6.88
CA ALA A 162 0.11 0.64 5.77
C ALA A 162 1.52 0.91 5.22
N VAL A 163 2.57 0.62 6.02
CA VAL A 163 3.98 0.67 5.61
C VAL A 163 4.28 -0.21 4.38
N LEU A 164 3.52 -1.29 4.17
CA LEU A 164 3.67 -2.20 3.03
C LEU A 164 3.29 -1.55 1.69
N GLY A 165 2.50 -0.47 1.70
CA GLY A 165 2.05 0.20 0.49
C GLY A 165 3.19 0.79 -0.36
N GLY A 166 4.26 1.28 0.28
CA GLY A 166 5.43 1.81 -0.43
C GLY A 166 6.17 0.73 -1.24
N PRO A 167 6.70 -0.32 -0.59
CA PRO A 167 7.36 -1.42 -1.27
C PRO A 167 6.48 -2.11 -2.32
N LEU A 168 5.18 -2.24 -2.07
CA LEU A 168 4.23 -2.78 -3.04
C LEU A 168 4.17 -1.98 -4.34
N LEU A 169 4.17 -0.64 -4.25
CA LEU A 169 4.17 0.24 -5.42
C LEU A 169 5.51 0.25 -6.16
N ALA A 170 6.61 -0.01 -5.45
CA ALA A 170 7.96 -0.05 -6.01
C ALA A 170 8.23 -1.36 -6.79
N LEU A 171 7.68 -2.50 -6.33
CA LEU A 171 8.00 -3.83 -6.86
C LEU A 171 7.96 -3.91 -8.41
N PRO A 172 6.89 -3.48 -9.11
CA PRO A 172 6.87 -3.60 -10.58
C PRO A 172 7.85 -2.66 -11.30
N GLN A 173 8.31 -1.60 -10.64
CA GLN A 173 9.32 -0.68 -11.18
C GLN A 173 10.73 -1.26 -11.04
N GLU A 174 10.97 -2.06 -9.99
CA GLU A 174 12.26 -2.67 -9.69
C GLU A 174 12.40 -4.08 -10.30
N THR A 175 11.30 -4.77 -10.56
CA THR A 175 11.29 -6.14 -11.08
C THR A 175 10.41 -6.24 -12.33
N PRO A 176 10.98 -6.09 -13.54
CA PRO A 176 10.23 -6.12 -14.79
C PRO A 176 9.40 -7.40 -14.97
N GLY A 177 8.15 -7.22 -15.39
CA GLY A 177 7.19 -8.32 -15.60
C GLY A 177 6.49 -8.78 -14.33
N CYS A 178 6.87 -8.30 -13.14
CA CYS A 178 6.08 -8.53 -11.93
C CYS A 178 4.84 -7.62 -11.90
N SER A 179 3.78 -8.10 -11.26
CA SER A 179 2.60 -7.34 -10.89
C SER A 179 2.37 -7.43 -9.39
N ALA A 180 1.81 -6.37 -8.80
CA ALA A 180 1.56 -6.32 -7.37
C ALA A 180 0.12 -5.87 -7.07
N THR A 181 -0.55 -6.51 -6.13
CA THR A 181 -1.89 -6.10 -5.69
C THR A 181 -1.95 -6.06 -4.16
N GLY A 182 -2.20 -4.89 -3.59
CA GLY A 182 -2.46 -4.74 -2.16
C GLY A 182 -3.95 -4.85 -1.93
N VAL A 183 -4.38 -5.88 -1.20
CA VAL A 183 -5.77 -6.18 -0.89
C VAL A 183 -6.02 -5.86 0.57
N ASP A 184 -6.74 -4.77 0.82
CA ASP A 184 -7.12 -4.39 2.18
C ASP A 184 -8.57 -4.79 2.47
N VAL A 185 -8.78 -5.75 3.36
CA VAL A 185 -10.11 -6.21 3.78
C VAL A 185 -10.57 -5.50 5.05
N CYS A 186 -11.89 -5.45 5.28
CA CYS A 186 -12.43 -4.89 6.51
C CYS A 186 -12.62 -5.94 7.61
N SER A 187 -12.16 -5.65 8.82
CA SER A 187 -12.42 -6.53 9.98
C SER A 187 -13.90 -6.63 10.33
N LEU A 188 -14.70 -5.64 9.96
CA LEU A 188 -16.15 -5.58 10.19
C LEU A 188 -16.97 -6.39 9.17
N ASP A 189 -16.37 -6.78 8.05
CA ASP A 189 -17.04 -7.65 7.08
C ASP A 189 -17.19 -9.07 7.64
N THR A 190 -18.10 -9.85 7.08
CA THR A 190 -18.21 -11.27 7.44
C THR A 190 -16.99 -12.07 6.95
N PRO A 191 -16.64 -13.19 7.59
CA PRO A 191 -15.58 -14.07 7.09
C PRO A 191 -15.77 -14.50 5.63
N ALA A 192 -17.02 -14.73 5.21
CA ALA A 192 -17.36 -15.09 3.83
C ALA A 192 -17.06 -13.94 2.85
N GLN A 193 -17.40 -12.69 3.20
CA GLN A 193 -17.07 -11.52 2.38
C GLN A 193 -15.56 -11.31 2.25
N ARG A 194 -14.80 -11.47 3.34
CA ARG A 194 -13.32 -11.37 3.29
C ARG A 194 -12.71 -12.45 2.40
N LEU A 195 -13.17 -13.69 2.52
CA LEU A 195 -12.69 -14.79 1.67
C LEU A 195 -13.05 -14.55 0.20
N ALA A 196 -14.28 -14.12 -0.08
CA ALA A 196 -14.74 -13.79 -1.43
C ALA A 196 -13.89 -12.69 -2.07
N ALA A 197 -13.53 -11.66 -1.31
CA ALA A 197 -12.62 -10.60 -1.76
C ALA A 197 -11.24 -11.14 -2.15
N VAL A 198 -10.63 -11.98 -1.31
CA VAL A 198 -9.31 -12.58 -1.59
C VAL A 198 -9.37 -13.47 -2.83
N LEU A 199 -10.38 -14.33 -2.95
CA LEU A 199 -10.58 -15.19 -4.11
C LEU A 199 -10.82 -14.39 -5.39
N ALA A 200 -11.61 -13.33 -5.31
CA ALA A 200 -11.88 -12.44 -6.44
C ALA A 200 -10.60 -11.79 -6.96
N GLU A 201 -9.76 -11.24 -6.07
CA GLU A 201 -8.49 -10.67 -6.50
C GLU A 201 -7.53 -11.74 -7.01
N LEU A 202 -7.43 -12.91 -6.36
CA LEU A 202 -6.59 -14.00 -6.85
C LEU A 202 -6.99 -14.46 -8.26
N ARG A 203 -8.29 -14.56 -8.56
CA ARG A 203 -8.80 -14.96 -9.89
C ARG A 203 -8.72 -13.85 -10.94
N ALA A 204 -8.58 -12.59 -10.52
CA ALA A 204 -8.35 -11.49 -11.44
C ALA A 204 -6.90 -11.49 -11.93
N ASP A 205 -6.71 -11.16 -13.21
CA ASP A 205 -5.38 -11.06 -13.79
C ASP A 205 -4.60 -9.86 -13.23
N GLY A 206 -3.33 -10.09 -12.94
CA GLY A 206 -2.39 -9.00 -12.67
C GLY A 206 -1.91 -8.37 -13.98
N THR A 207 -1.90 -7.05 -14.07
CA THR A 207 -1.26 -6.36 -15.20
C THR A 207 0.25 -6.27 -14.95
N PRO A 208 1.11 -6.90 -15.79
CA PRO A 208 2.56 -6.81 -15.63
C PRO A 208 3.05 -5.35 -15.60
N GLY A 209 4.02 -5.05 -14.74
CA GLY A 209 4.54 -3.69 -14.57
C GLY A 209 3.62 -2.75 -13.79
N ARG A 210 2.51 -3.24 -13.24
CA ARG A 210 1.54 -2.43 -12.49
C ARG A 210 1.38 -2.90 -11.05
N ALA A 211 1.30 -1.92 -10.14
CA ALA A 211 0.87 -2.11 -8.77
C ALA A 211 -0.52 -1.51 -8.59
N THR A 212 -1.42 -2.22 -7.91
CA THR A 212 -2.78 -1.73 -7.61
C THR A 212 -3.06 -1.85 -6.11
N SER A 213 -3.61 -0.80 -5.51
CA SER A 213 -4.15 -0.83 -4.15
C SER A 213 -5.66 -0.91 -4.21
N VAL A 214 -6.22 -1.98 -3.64
CA VAL A 214 -7.65 -2.24 -3.57
C VAL A 214 -8.09 -2.33 -2.11
N ALA A 215 -9.28 -1.83 -1.84
CA ALA A 215 -9.93 -1.98 -0.56
C ALA A 215 -11.29 -2.65 -0.76
N TRP A 216 -11.57 -3.70 0.01
CA TRP A 216 -12.87 -4.36 0.01
C TRP A 216 -13.65 -3.96 1.26
N ARG A 217 -14.85 -3.41 1.07
CA ARG A 217 -15.74 -2.91 2.13
C ARG A 217 -17.17 -3.34 1.86
N ALA A 218 -17.80 -4.05 2.79
CA ALA A 218 -19.18 -4.53 2.65
C ALA A 218 -19.43 -5.27 1.32
N GLY A 219 -18.43 -6.02 0.83
CA GLY A 219 -18.48 -6.73 -0.46
C GLY A 219 -18.27 -5.86 -1.70
N ARG A 220 -17.98 -4.56 -1.56
CA ARG A 220 -17.64 -3.66 -2.67
C ARG A 220 -16.13 -3.56 -2.81
N ARG A 221 -15.66 -3.60 -4.07
CA ARG A 221 -14.26 -3.39 -4.44
C ARG A 221 -14.04 -1.92 -4.76
N LEU A 222 -13.07 -1.30 -4.08
CA LEU A 222 -12.68 0.08 -4.28
C LEU A 222 -11.22 0.16 -4.72
N THR A 223 -10.90 1.02 -5.68
CA THR A 223 -9.52 1.30 -6.08
C THR A 223 -9.09 2.70 -5.68
N ARG A 224 -7.82 2.84 -5.30
CA ARG A 224 -7.22 4.13 -4.95
C ARG A 224 -6.95 4.97 -6.19
N ASN A 225 -7.54 6.16 -6.26
CA ASN A 225 -7.32 7.15 -7.30
C ASN A 225 -6.73 8.45 -6.69
N ILE A 226 -5.97 9.21 -7.49
CA ILE A 226 -5.42 10.51 -7.12
C ILE A 226 -6.03 11.54 -8.07
N SER A 227 -6.77 12.49 -7.53
CA SER A 227 -7.46 13.51 -8.31
C SER A 227 -7.01 14.91 -7.90
N PRO A 228 -6.87 15.86 -8.84
CA PRO A 228 -6.60 17.26 -8.52
C PRO A 228 -7.61 17.81 -7.51
N LEU A 229 -7.12 18.60 -6.56
CA LEU A 229 -7.93 19.32 -5.59
C LEU A 229 -7.76 20.82 -5.84
N ALA A 230 -8.86 21.50 -6.17
CA ALA A 230 -8.85 22.95 -6.29
C ALA A 230 -8.46 23.57 -4.94
N SER A 231 -7.49 24.49 -4.97
CA SER A 231 -7.18 25.31 -3.80
C SER A 231 -8.44 26.08 -3.41
N ARG A 232 -8.85 25.97 -2.15
CA ARG A 232 -9.87 26.86 -1.60
C ARG A 232 -9.16 28.10 -1.10
N ASP A 233 -9.53 29.26 -1.62
CA ASP A 233 -9.11 30.55 -1.06
C ASP A 233 -9.83 30.76 0.27
N THR A 234 -9.37 30.08 1.31
CA THR A 234 -9.82 30.35 2.68
C THR A 234 -9.09 31.58 3.17
N THR A 235 -9.81 32.69 3.34
CA THR A 235 -9.28 33.95 3.85
C THR A 235 -8.89 33.89 5.32
N VAL A 236 -9.39 32.88 6.06
CA VAL A 236 -9.10 32.67 7.48
C VAL A 236 -8.37 31.34 7.65
N SER A 237 -7.17 31.39 8.22
CA SER A 237 -6.43 30.18 8.59
C SER A 237 -7.14 29.46 9.74
N PRO A 238 -7.30 28.12 9.69
CA PRO A 238 -7.86 27.37 10.82
C PRO A 238 -6.90 27.30 12.01
N LEU A 239 -5.64 27.70 11.82
CA LEU A 239 -4.64 27.71 12.88
C LEU A 239 -4.73 29.04 13.66
N PRO A 240 -4.81 29.00 15.00
CA PRO A 240 -4.84 30.21 15.80
C PRO A 240 -3.53 30.98 15.70
N ALA A 241 -3.60 32.31 15.52
CA ALA A 241 -2.41 33.16 15.37
C ALA A 241 -1.45 33.09 16.57
N ASP A 242 -1.99 33.00 17.79
CA ASP A 242 -1.25 32.97 19.04
C ASP A 242 -1.27 31.57 19.70
N GLY A 243 -1.36 30.50 18.89
CA GLY A 243 -1.39 29.12 19.37
C GLY A 243 -0.04 28.57 19.85
N THR A 244 -0.08 27.44 20.55
CA THR A 244 1.10 26.63 20.86
C THR A 244 1.23 25.49 19.84
N PHE A 245 2.35 25.43 19.12
CA PHE A 245 2.59 24.48 18.04
C PHE A 245 3.85 23.64 18.30
N LEU A 246 3.70 22.31 18.26
CA LEU A 246 4.83 21.37 18.22
C LEU A 246 5.17 21.02 16.76
N ILE A 247 6.43 21.22 16.37
CA ILE A 247 6.93 20.93 15.03
C ILE A 247 8.07 19.90 15.13
N THR A 248 7.78 18.66 14.75
CA THR A 248 8.80 17.61 14.61
C THR A 248 9.63 17.85 13.35
N GLY A 249 10.95 17.73 13.44
CA GLY A 249 11.85 18.16 12.36
C GLY A 249 11.93 19.68 12.20
N GLY A 250 11.65 20.43 13.26
CA GLY A 250 11.52 21.90 13.24
C GLY A 250 12.78 22.67 12.82
N GLY A 251 13.98 22.13 13.07
CA GLY A 251 15.24 22.68 12.57
C GLY A 251 15.57 22.34 11.10
N GLY A 252 14.74 21.52 10.46
CA GLY A 252 14.90 21.10 9.06
C GLY A 252 14.40 22.13 8.05
N GLY A 253 14.56 21.84 6.75
CA GLY A 253 14.18 22.76 5.67
C GLY A 253 12.71 23.15 5.67
N ILE A 254 11.80 22.17 5.64
CA ILE A 254 10.35 22.41 5.64
C ILE A 254 9.87 22.85 7.03
N GLY A 255 10.27 22.15 8.09
CA GLY A 255 9.87 22.47 9.47
C GLY A 255 10.25 23.90 9.89
N GLY A 256 11.46 24.35 9.55
CA GLY A 256 11.92 25.70 9.86
C GLY A 256 11.25 26.77 9.01
N ALA A 257 10.85 26.44 7.77
CA ALA A 257 10.04 27.34 6.94
C ALA A 257 8.64 27.52 7.54
N LEU A 258 7.99 26.43 7.97
CA LEU A 258 6.70 26.46 8.64
C LEU A 258 6.78 27.23 9.98
N ALA A 259 7.83 27.01 10.76
CA ALA A 259 8.04 27.71 12.02
C ALA A 259 8.15 29.23 11.82
N ARG A 260 8.91 29.69 10.81
CA ARG A 260 9.04 31.12 10.46
C ARG A 260 7.73 31.71 9.97
N ASP A 261 6.98 30.97 9.16
CA ASP A 261 5.67 31.40 8.69
C ASP A 261 4.68 31.58 9.85
N LEU A 262 4.60 30.61 10.77
CA LEU A 262 3.76 30.72 11.96
C LEU A 262 4.19 31.87 12.87
N ALA A 263 5.49 32.05 13.10
CA ALA A 263 6.03 33.17 13.90
C ALA A 263 5.66 34.55 13.32
N GLY A 264 5.45 34.65 12.00
CA GLY A 264 5.04 35.89 11.34
C GLY A 264 3.55 36.21 11.46
N ARG A 265 2.71 35.27 11.92
CA ARG A 265 1.24 35.42 11.97
C ARG A 265 0.71 36.02 13.27
N GLY A 266 1.54 36.15 14.30
CA GLY A 266 1.12 36.60 15.63
C GLY A 266 2.23 36.43 16.65
N ARG A 267 1.88 35.94 17.84
CA ARG A 267 2.78 35.60 18.95
C ARG A 267 2.62 34.14 19.37
N PRO A 268 2.87 33.17 18.46
CA PRO A 268 2.73 31.76 18.79
C PRO A 268 3.82 31.30 19.75
N THR A 269 3.54 30.22 20.49
CA THR A 269 4.58 29.43 21.17
C THR A 269 5.00 28.29 20.27
N LEU A 270 6.24 28.29 19.79
CA LEU A 270 6.76 27.24 18.91
C LEU A 270 7.68 26.29 19.67
N VAL A 271 7.31 25.01 19.73
CA VAL A 271 8.15 23.92 20.26
C VAL A 271 8.74 23.17 19.08
N LEU A 272 10.04 23.29 18.86
CA LEU A 272 10.74 22.59 17.77
C LEU A 272 11.40 21.33 18.32
N ALA A 273 10.98 20.17 17.82
CA ALA A 273 11.54 18.88 18.19
C ALA A 273 12.37 18.28 17.05
N GLY A 274 13.49 17.66 17.36
CA GLY A 274 14.37 17.03 16.37
C GLY A 274 15.41 16.11 16.99
N ARG A 275 16.04 15.27 16.17
CA ARG A 275 17.12 14.36 16.59
C ARG A 275 18.41 15.08 16.96
N SER A 276 18.54 16.34 16.57
CA SER A 276 19.72 17.17 16.84
C SER A 276 19.27 18.55 17.27
N PRO A 277 19.97 19.21 18.21
CA PRO A 277 19.60 20.53 18.75
C PRO A 277 19.94 21.69 17.79
N ARG A 278 19.99 21.44 16.48
CA ARG A 278 20.33 22.44 15.46
C ARG A 278 19.11 23.17 14.94
#